data_AF-A0A6G1QXH2-F1
#
_entry.id   AF-A0A6G1QXH2-F1
#
_cell.length_a   1.000
_cell.length_b   1.000
_cell.length_c   1.000
_cell.angle_alpha   90.00
_cell.angle_beta   90.00
_cell.angle_gamma   90.00
#
_symmetry.space_group_name_H-M   'P 1'
#
loop_
_entity.id
_entity.type
_entity.pdbx_description
1 polymer ?
#
loop_
_entity_poly.entity_id
_entity_poly.type
_entity_poly.pdbx_seq_one_letter_code
_entity_poly.pdbx_strand_id
1 'polypeptide(L)'
;MSAADWKKKCEAEWSLQGAPMPDSLDWKSIYEARPLGRNLLKNPAPHGLSKDIPPPEPELPTMPTHGPPRFQPDGDFTGWSTSTEVLPYDTSGIPPGVVICQLPQYGWFSMEQVIDLKAEGLWDELLDEFQPEIVIQDWYEESQVHESIYQLQVKLLGADKSTIIAEYNVNPAEDLSAYSHTWKEVSHVFSGYGPGVRYVRFLHRLKNKFMMEFFPTLFACSSVIVKPN
;
A
#
# COMPACT_ATOMS: atom_id res chain seq x y z
N MET A 1 -26.34 28.39 -0.12
CA MET A 1 -26.87 27.01 -0.22
C MET A 1 -27.28 26.58 1.17
N SER A 2 -28.50 26.06 1.30
CA SER A 2 -29.00 25.42 2.53
C SER A 2 -28.35 24.04 2.73
N ALA A 3 -28.48 23.43 3.90
CA ALA A 3 -28.02 22.07 4.16
C ALA A 3 -28.66 21.05 3.20
N ALA A 4 -29.94 21.23 2.87
CA ALA A 4 -30.66 20.39 1.90
C ALA A 4 -30.13 20.52 0.47
N ASP A 5 -29.64 21.71 0.08
CA ASP A 5 -29.03 21.92 -1.23
C ASP A 5 -27.67 21.20 -1.33
N TRP A 6 -26.87 21.26 -0.26
CA TRP A 6 -25.59 20.53 -0.20
C TRP A 6 -25.79 19.02 -0.27
N LYS A 7 -26.77 18.49 0.46
CA LYS A 7 -27.14 17.08 0.42
C LYS A 7 -27.50 16.61 -0.99
N LYS A 8 -28.42 17.31 -1.67
CA LYS A 8 -28.80 17.01 -3.07
C LYS A 8 -27.62 17.10 -4.03
N LYS A 9 -26.73 18.06 -3.82
CA LYS A 9 -25.53 18.23 -4.62
C LYS A 9 -24.56 17.05 -4.45
N CYS A 10 -24.31 16.62 -3.22
CA CYS A 10 -23.48 15.43 -2.93
C CYS A 10 -24.06 14.17 -3.56
N GLU A 11 -25.37 13.95 -3.39
CA GLU A 11 -26.07 12.78 -3.94
C GLU A 11 -25.93 12.71 -5.47
N ALA A 12 -26.15 13.83 -6.16
CA ALA A 12 -26.09 13.90 -7.61
C ALA A 12 -24.65 13.81 -8.17
N GLU A 13 -23.69 14.50 -7.55
CA GLU A 13 -22.30 14.54 -8.04
C GLU A 13 -21.51 13.27 -7.75
N TRP A 14 -21.86 12.54 -6.67
CA TRP A 14 -21.14 11.35 -6.24
C TRP A 14 -21.91 10.05 -6.48
N SER A 15 -22.99 10.09 -7.26
CA SER A 15 -23.81 8.91 -7.59
C SER A 15 -24.21 8.09 -6.35
N LEU A 16 -24.66 8.77 -5.30
CA LEU A 16 -25.03 8.14 -4.03
C LEU A 16 -26.54 7.83 -3.96
N GLN A 17 -27.16 7.46 -5.08
CA GLN A 17 -28.60 7.18 -5.11
C GLN A 17 -28.95 6.03 -4.15
N GLY A 18 -29.80 6.33 -3.16
CA GLY A 18 -30.20 5.36 -2.14
C GLY A 18 -29.23 5.22 -0.97
N ALA A 19 -28.13 5.97 -0.93
CA ALA A 19 -27.27 6.03 0.26
C ALA A 19 -27.99 6.75 1.41
N PRO A 20 -27.86 6.27 2.66
CA PRO A 20 -28.41 6.97 3.81
C PRO A 20 -27.64 8.28 4.02
N MET A 21 -28.37 9.39 4.08
CA MET A 21 -27.80 10.73 4.25
C MET A 21 -28.48 11.43 5.43
N PRO A 22 -27.95 11.30 6.66
CA PRO A 22 -28.56 11.91 7.84
C PRO A 22 -28.58 13.44 7.80
N ASP A 23 -29.64 14.05 8.31
CA ASP A 23 -29.76 15.52 8.39
C ASP A 23 -28.92 16.14 9.53
N SER A 24 -28.36 15.30 10.41
CA SER A 24 -27.47 15.70 11.50
C SER A 24 -26.05 16.05 11.06
N LEU A 25 -25.66 15.69 9.82
CA LEU A 25 -24.31 15.89 9.30
C LEU A 25 -24.14 17.26 8.65
N ASP A 26 -22.94 17.83 8.75
CA ASP A 26 -22.55 19.02 8.00
C ASP A 26 -22.17 18.65 6.56
N TRP A 27 -23.17 18.62 5.69
CA TRP A 27 -23.00 18.31 4.26
C TRP A 27 -22.09 19.29 3.53
N LYS A 28 -21.94 20.53 4.02
CA LYS A 28 -21.02 21.49 3.42
C LYS A 28 -19.57 21.04 3.69
N SER A 29 -19.25 20.72 4.94
CA SER A 29 -17.91 20.24 5.30
C SER A 29 -17.55 18.91 4.64
N ILE A 30 -18.51 17.98 4.56
CA ILE A 30 -18.31 16.70 3.84
C ILE A 30 -18.03 16.95 2.35
N TYR A 31 -18.79 17.84 1.72
CA TYR A 31 -18.56 18.22 0.32
C TYR A 31 -17.18 18.83 0.09
N GLU A 32 -16.74 19.69 0.99
CA GLU A 32 -15.40 20.32 0.93
C GLU A 32 -14.28 19.29 1.15
N ALA A 33 -14.48 18.29 2.00
CA ALA A 33 -13.52 17.21 2.26
C ALA A 33 -13.34 16.23 1.07
N ARG A 34 -14.33 16.15 0.17
CA ARG A 34 -14.34 15.27 -1.01
C ARG A 34 -13.83 13.84 -0.68
N PRO A 35 -14.49 13.11 0.22
CA PRO A 35 -14.03 11.80 0.69
C PRO A 35 -13.99 10.72 -0.40
N LEU A 36 -14.84 10.84 -1.42
CA LEU A 36 -14.99 9.84 -2.49
C LEU A 36 -14.11 10.18 -3.71
N GLY A 37 -13.56 9.15 -4.34
CA GLY A 37 -12.83 9.27 -5.61
C GLY A 37 -11.42 9.85 -5.52
N ARG A 38 -10.89 10.11 -4.31
CA ARG A 38 -9.49 10.51 -4.08
C ARG A 38 -8.70 9.42 -3.37
N ASN A 39 -7.38 9.50 -3.46
CA ASN A 39 -6.49 8.63 -2.68
C ASN A 39 -6.50 9.06 -1.20
N LEU A 40 -6.74 8.10 -0.31
CA LEU A 40 -6.73 8.29 1.13
C LEU A 40 -5.37 7.99 1.78
N LEU A 41 -4.45 7.35 1.05
CA LEU A 41 -3.06 7.22 1.51
C LEU A 41 -2.33 8.56 1.41
N LYS A 42 -1.59 8.90 2.47
CA LYS A 42 -0.67 10.04 2.44
C LYS A 42 0.63 9.61 1.78
N ASN A 43 1.21 10.51 0.99
CA ASN A 43 2.51 10.27 0.34
C ASN A 43 2.59 8.91 -0.39
N PRO A 44 1.77 8.70 -1.44
CA PRO A 44 1.66 7.42 -2.13
C PRO A 44 2.87 7.02 -2.99
N ALA A 45 3.87 7.90 -3.10
CA ALA A 45 5.08 7.70 -3.89
C ALA A 45 6.29 8.31 -3.18
N PRO A 46 6.74 7.73 -2.04
CA PRO A 46 7.82 8.30 -1.22
C PRO A 46 9.19 8.32 -1.92
N HIS A 47 9.35 7.52 -2.99
CA HIS A 47 10.53 7.52 -3.86
C HIS A 47 10.42 8.52 -5.03
N GLY A 48 9.29 9.24 -5.17
CA GLY A 48 9.04 10.12 -6.31
C GLY A 48 8.80 9.40 -7.64
N LEU A 49 8.52 8.10 -7.59
CA LEU A 49 8.33 7.24 -8.77
C LEU A 49 6.89 7.24 -9.25
N SER A 50 6.71 7.04 -10.55
CA SER A 50 5.40 6.85 -11.18
C SER A 50 5.37 5.55 -11.96
N LYS A 51 4.23 4.86 -11.91
CA LYS A 51 3.94 3.67 -12.72
C LYS A 51 3.91 3.94 -14.24
N ASP A 52 3.74 5.20 -14.64
CA ASP A 52 3.59 5.59 -16.05
C ASP A 52 4.93 5.71 -16.80
N ILE A 53 6.05 5.62 -16.06
CA ILE A 53 7.40 5.53 -16.61
C ILE A 53 8.04 4.22 -16.11
N PRO A 54 8.99 3.62 -16.85
CA PRO A 54 9.70 2.43 -16.39
C PRO A 54 10.40 2.63 -15.03
N PRO A 55 10.61 1.57 -14.24
CA PRO A 55 11.46 1.63 -13.05
C PRO A 55 12.84 2.20 -13.39
N PRO A 56 13.44 3.01 -12.49
CA PRO A 56 14.76 3.56 -12.72
C PRO A 56 15.80 2.43 -12.85
N GLU A 57 16.81 2.65 -13.70
CA GLU A 57 17.92 1.70 -13.78
C GLU A 57 18.70 1.68 -12.45
N PRO A 58 19.09 0.49 -11.95
CA PRO A 58 19.89 0.40 -10.73
C PRO A 58 21.19 1.19 -10.87
N GLU A 59 21.41 2.15 -9.97
CA GLU A 59 22.68 2.89 -9.92
C GLU A 59 23.77 1.97 -9.35
N LEU A 60 24.67 1.51 -10.23
CA LEU A 60 25.86 0.76 -9.81
C LEU A 60 27.01 1.72 -9.57
N PRO A 61 27.56 1.81 -8.35
CA PRO A 61 28.69 2.68 -8.09
C PRO A 61 29.93 2.17 -8.84
N THR A 62 30.80 3.09 -9.23
CA THR A 62 32.06 2.76 -9.93
C THR A 62 33.06 2.01 -9.03
N MET A 63 32.85 2.05 -7.72
CA MET A 63 33.63 1.39 -6.67
C MET A 63 32.67 0.79 -5.64
N PRO A 64 32.97 -0.38 -5.07
CA PRO A 64 32.14 -0.96 -4.02
C PRO A 64 31.98 -0.01 -2.83
N THR A 65 30.76 0.14 -2.34
CA THR A 65 30.50 0.89 -1.11
C THR A 65 31.04 0.11 0.08
N HIS A 66 32.16 0.55 0.64
CA HIS A 66 32.76 0.00 1.86
C HIS A 66 32.02 0.47 3.13
N GLY A 67 30.69 0.43 3.11
CA GLY A 67 29.81 0.84 4.20
C GLY A 67 29.28 -0.34 5.02
N PRO A 68 28.64 -0.07 6.18
CA PRO A 68 27.89 -1.10 6.89
C PRO A 68 26.75 -1.64 6.02
N PRO A 69 26.30 -2.89 6.26
CA PRO A 69 25.13 -3.45 5.59
C PRO A 69 23.92 -2.53 5.72
N ARG A 70 23.23 -2.33 4.60
CA ARG A 70 22.09 -1.45 4.48
C ARG A 70 20.83 -2.29 4.24
N PHE A 71 19.73 -1.93 4.90
CA PHE A 71 18.46 -2.69 4.84
C PHE A 71 17.22 -1.81 4.61
N GLN A 72 17.39 -0.49 4.64
CA GLN A 72 16.33 0.49 4.41
C GLN A 72 16.68 1.33 3.16
N PRO A 73 15.75 1.45 2.20
CA PRO A 73 15.92 2.31 1.03
C PRO A 73 15.84 3.80 1.35
N ASP A 74 16.38 4.63 0.46
CA ASP A 74 16.23 6.09 0.52
C ASP A 74 14.84 6.50 0.03
N GLY A 75 14.23 7.46 0.69
CA GLY A 75 12.93 8.00 0.33
C GLY A 75 12.40 8.94 1.40
N ASP A 76 11.45 9.79 1.01
CA ASP A 76 10.68 10.57 1.98
C ASP A 76 9.51 9.69 2.44
N PHE A 77 9.64 9.00 3.56
CA PHE A 77 8.56 8.16 4.11
C PHE A 77 7.60 8.91 5.04
N THR A 78 7.56 10.25 4.96
CA THR A 78 6.64 11.04 5.79
C THR A 78 5.20 10.56 5.61
N GLY A 79 4.52 10.29 6.72
CA GLY A 79 3.15 9.74 6.75
C GLY A 79 3.08 8.21 6.85
N TRP A 80 4.18 7.50 6.65
CA TRP A 80 4.26 6.05 6.78
C TRP A 80 4.90 5.63 8.11
N SER A 81 4.41 4.53 8.68
CA SER A 81 5.14 3.79 9.71
C SER A 81 6.00 2.74 9.03
N THR A 82 7.33 2.85 9.19
CA THR A 82 8.28 1.96 8.50
C THR A 82 8.93 0.98 9.48
N SER A 83 9.28 -0.21 9.00
CA SER A 83 10.05 -1.17 9.78
C SER A 83 10.91 -2.06 8.88
N THR A 84 11.98 -2.59 9.44
CA THR A 84 12.92 -3.48 8.75
C THR A 84 13.04 -4.80 9.51
N GLU A 85 12.95 -5.90 8.77
CA GLU A 85 13.26 -7.24 9.27
C GLU A 85 14.45 -7.79 8.49
N VAL A 86 15.55 -8.09 9.19
CA VAL A 86 16.72 -8.73 8.58
C VAL A 86 16.53 -10.24 8.63
N LEU A 87 16.59 -10.88 7.47
CA LEU A 87 16.42 -12.33 7.36
C LEU A 87 17.75 -13.05 7.67
N PRO A 88 17.70 -14.27 8.21
CA PRO A 88 18.90 -15.08 8.37
C PRO A 88 19.53 -15.37 7.00
N TYR A 89 20.84 -15.60 6.99
CA TYR A 89 21.50 -16.06 5.77
C TYR A 89 20.89 -17.37 5.30
N ASP A 90 20.55 -17.42 4.01
CA ASP A 90 20.20 -18.68 3.38
C ASP A 90 21.49 -19.46 3.09
N THR A 91 21.68 -20.53 3.85
CA THR A 91 22.78 -21.48 3.62
C THR A 91 22.33 -22.74 2.89
N SER A 92 21.09 -22.77 2.39
CA SER A 92 20.60 -23.89 1.59
C SER A 92 21.44 -24.03 0.31
N GLY A 93 21.66 -25.28 -0.11
CA GLY A 93 22.48 -25.57 -1.29
C GLY A 93 23.98 -25.41 -1.13
N ILE A 94 24.49 -25.00 0.05
CA ILE A 94 25.92 -24.89 0.32
C ILE A 94 26.49 -26.24 0.76
N PRO A 95 27.45 -26.83 0.01
CA PRO A 95 28.03 -28.11 0.38
C PRO A 95 28.86 -28.05 1.68
N PRO A 96 28.90 -29.13 2.47
CA PRO A 96 29.75 -29.20 3.67
C PRO A 96 31.23 -28.95 3.35
N GLY A 97 31.89 -28.15 4.18
CA GLY A 97 33.34 -27.86 4.08
C GLY A 97 33.72 -26.73 3.12
N VAL A 98 32.75 -26.11 2.44
CA VAL A 98 33.00 -24.92 1.61
C VAL A 98 33.16 -23.69 2.51
N VAL A 99 34.21 -22.90 2.25
CA VAL A 99 34.42 -21.59 2.88
C VAL A 99 33.75 -20.54 2.02
N ILE A 100 32.84 -19.77 2.61
CA ILE A 100 32.12 -18.70 1.92
C ILE A 100 32.63 -17.35 2.41
N CYS A 101 33.16 -16.55 1.49
CA CYS A 101 33.62 -15.22 1.81
C CYS A 101 32.44 -14.26 2.07
N GLN A 102 31.35 -14.39 1.30
CA GLN A 102 30.13 -13.58 1.44
C GLN A 102 28.89 -14.30 0.92
N LEU A 103 27.75 -14.00 1.56
CA LEU A 103 26.41 -14.39 1.12
C LEU A 103 25.53 -13.15 1.00
N PRO A 104 24.54 -13.16 0.08
CA PRO A 104 23.51 -12.14 0.08
C PRO A 104 22.73 -12.20 1.39
N GLN A 105 22.50 -11.03 1.98
CA GLN A 105 21.63 -10.87 3.14
C GLN A 105 20.34 -10.22 2.68
N TYR A 106 19.21 -10.91 2.89
CA TYR A 106 17.90 -10.40 2.54
C TYR A 106 17.26 -9.69 3.73
N GLY A 107 16.35 -8.76 3.45
CA GLY A 107 15.53 -8.14 4.47
C GLY A 107 14.20 -7.66 3.92
N TRP A 108 13.18 -7.63 4.76
CA TRP A 108 11.92 -6.98 4.43
C TRP A 108 11.94 -5.54 4.91
N PHE A 109 11.61 -4.62 4.01
CA PHE A 109 11.24 -3.27 4.37
C PHE A 109 9.72 -3.14 4.29
N SER A 110 9.08 -2.75 5.38
CA SER A 110 7.62 -2.70 5.49
C SER A 110 7.17 -1.25 5.68
N MET A 111 6.10 -0.86 5.01
CA MET A 111 5.46 0.44 5.16
C MET A 111 3.98 0.26 5.43
N GLU A 112 3.50 0.98 6.46
CA GLU A 112 2.13 0.89 6.94
C GLU A 112 1.47 2.26 7.08
N GLN A 113 0.19 2.32 6.70
CA GLN A 113 -0.73 3.40 7.05
C GLN A 113 -2.07 2.85 7.52
N VAL A 114 -2.62 3.48 8.56
CA VAL A 114 -3.98 3.22 9.03
C VAL A 114 -4.83 4.46 8.76
N ILE A 115 -5.81 4.31 7.87
CA ILE A 115 -6.70 5.36 7.43
C ILE A 115 -7.94 5.36 8.33
N ASP A 116 -8.28 6.52 8.91
CA ASP A 116 -9.54 6.72 9.62
C ASP A 116 -10.60 7.24 8.65
N LEU A 117 -11.52 6.36 8.22
CA LEU A 117 -12.50 6.68 7.18
C LEU A 117 -13.42 7.83 7.61
N LYS A 118 -13.72 7.95 8.91
CA LYS A 118 -14.55 9.03 9.43
C LYS A 118 -13.83 10.36 9.41
N ALA A 119 -12.55 10.37 9.81
CA ALA A 119 -11.73 11.57 9.73
C ALA A 119 -11.54 12.04 8.28
N GLU A 120 -11.56 11.13 7.30
CA GLU A 120 -11.51 11.47 5.87
C GLU A 120 -12.84 12.00 5.30
N GLY A 121 -13.94 11.97 6.08
CA GLY A 121 -15.23 12.54 5.72
C GLY A 121 -16.34 11.52 5.38
N LEU A 122 -16.09 10.23 5.56
CA LEU A 122 -17.11 9.18 5.39
C LEU A 122 -17.94 9.05 6.68
N TRP A 123 -19.22 8.72 6.58
CA TRP A 123 -20.12 8.59 7.74
C TRP A 123 -20.54 7.14 7.97
N ASP A 124 -21.05 6.86 9.18
CA ASP A 124 -21.32 5.50 9.65
C ASP A 124 -22.34 4.79 8.75
N GLU A 125 -23.45 5.44 8.44
CA GLU A 125 -24.54 4.85 7.65
C GLU A 125 -24.11 4.58 6.19
N LEU A 126 -23.22 5.40 5.62
CA LEU A 126 -22.63 5.13 4.29
C LEU A 126 -21.80 3.83 4.33
N LEU A 127 -20.96 3.69 5.34
CA LEU A 127 -20.07 2.53 5.47
C LEU A 127 -20.82 1.26 5.86
N ASP A 128 -21.92 1.38 6.63
CA ASP A 128 -22.64 0.23 7.17
C ASP A 128 -23.75 -0.27 6.24
N GLU A 129 -24.51 0.63 5.62
CA GLU A 129 -25.69 0.28 4.81
C GLU A 129 -25.41 0.34 3.31
N PHE A 130 -24.78 1.42 2.82
CA PHE A 130 -24.48 1.57 1.40
C PHE A 130 -23.25 0.76 0.99
N GLN A 131 -22.27 0.61 1.89
CA GLN A 131 -21.03 -0.16 1.71
C GLN A 131 -20.35 0.15 0.38
N PRO A 132 -19.87 1.40 0.17
CA PRO A 132 -19.17 1.79 -1.06
C PRO A 132 -17.92 0.95 -1.27
N GLU A 133 -17.56 0.69 -2.53
CA GLU A 133 -16.34 -0.03 -2.88
C GLU A 133 -15.09 0.66 -2.32
N ILE A 134 -14.23 -0.14 -1.67
CA ILE A 134 -12.90 0.30 -1.26
C ILE A 134 -11.89 -0.34 -2.21
N VAL A 135 -11.38 0.47 -3.12
CA VAL A 135 -10.45 0.06 -4.18
C VAL A 135 -9.02 0.25 -3.70
N ILE A 136 -8.26 -0.83 -3.75
CA ILE A 136 -6.85 -0.91 -3.41
C ILE A 136 -6.07 -1.07 -4.71
N GLN A 137 -5.04 -0.25 -4.92
CA GLN A 137 -4.05 -0.48 -5.97
C GLN A 137 -2.65 -0.21 -5.45
N ASP A 138 -1.68 -0.97 -5.92
CA ASP A 138 -0.27 -0.75 -5.66
C ASP A 138 0.57 -1.28 -6.83
N TRP A 139 1.79 -0.75 -6.97
CA TRP A 139 2.71 -1.18 -8.03
C TRP A 139 4.07 -1.43 -7.43
N TYR A 140 4.66 -2.59 -7.72
CA TYR A 140 6.01 -2.94 -7.30
C TYR A 140 6.88 -3.30 -8.51
N GLU A 141 8.18 -3.11 -8.36
CA GLU A 141 9.17 -3.42 -9.38
C GLU A 141 9.46 -4.93 -9.43
N GLU A 142 9.53 -5.50 -10.62
CA GLU A 142 10.21 -6.80 -10.82
C GLU A 142 11.73 -6.61 -10.73
N SER A 143 12.30 -6.85 -9.55
CA SER A 143 13.70 -6.48 -9.23
C SER A 143 14.70 -7.63 -9.35
N GLN A 144 14.28 -8.87 -9.63
CA GLN A 144 15.12 -10.09 -9.58
C GLN A 144 15.86 -10.31 -8.25
N VAL A 145 15.45 -9.62 -7.18
CA VAL A 145 16.08 -9.77 -5.87
C VAL A 145 15.88 -11.18 -5.32
N HIS A 146 14.68 -11.75 -5.48
CA HIS A 146 14.27 -13.05 -4.94
C HIS A 146 13.03 -13.57 -5.69
N GLU A 147 12.67 -14.84 -5.55
CA GLU A 147 11.38 -15.38 -6.03
C GLU A 147 10.15 -14.84 -5.26
N SER A 148 10.34 -14.03 -4.22
CA SER A 148 9.26 -13.48 -3.39
C SER A 148 9.76 -12.14 -2.86
N ILE A 149 9.41 -11.09 -3.59
CA ILE A 149 9.90 -9.72 -3.38
C ILE A 149 8.85 -8.76 -2.86
N TYR A 150 7.57 -9.12 -2.92
CA TYR A 150 6.48 -8.25 -2.54
C TYR A 150 5.44 -8.98 -1.69
N GLN A 151 4.91 -8.30 -0.68
CA GLN A 151 3.74 -8.74 0.08
C GLN A 151 2.81 -7.57 0.32
N LEU A 152 1.52 -7.77 0.17
CA LEU A 152 0.49 -6.79 0.54
C LEU A 152 -0.54 -7.43 1.45
N GLN A 153 -0.85 -6.73 2.53
CA GLN A 153 -1.92 -7.01 3.46
C GLN A 153 -2.75 -5.75 3.63
N VAL A 154 -4.03 -5.85 3.27
CA VAL A 154 -5.02 -4.80 3.53
C VAL A 154 -6.11 -5.36 4.41
N LYS A 155 -6.43 -4.64 5.49
CA LYS A 155 -7.47 -5.03 6.45
C LYS A 155 -8.49 -3.91 6.61
N LEU A 156 -9.76 -4.24 6.47
CA LEU A 156 -10.87 -3.41 6.90
C LEU A 156 -11.12 -3.70 8.39
N LEU A 157 -11.03 -2.67 9.21
CA LEU A 157 -11.07 -2.80 10.67
C LEU A 157 -12.27 -2.08 11.27
N GLY A 158 -12.77 -2.65 12.36
CA GLY A 158 -13.82 -2.06 13.20
C GLY A 158 -13.36 -0.84 14.00
N ALA A 159 -14.28 -0.23 14.74
CA ALA A 159 -14.05 0.98 15.53
C ALA A 159 -12.93 0.82 16.60
N ASP A 160 -12.65 -0.40 17.04
CA ASP A 160 -11.59 -0.74 18.00
C ASP A 160 -10.18 -0.76 17.39
N LYS A 161 -10.06 -0.60 16.06
CA LYS A 161 -8.81 -0.74 15.28
C LYS A 161 -8.17 -2.13 15.34
N SER A 162 -8.89 -3.15 15.81
CA SER A 162 -8.38 -4.53 15.94
C SER A 162 -9.29 -5.58 15.34
N THR A 163 -10.60 -5.41 15.41
CA THR A 163 -11.56 -6.35 14.83
C THR A 163 -11.44 -6.30 13.31
N ILE A 164 -11.08 -7.43 12.69
CA ILE A 164 -10.97 -7.57 11.24
C ILE A 164 -12.35 -7.91 10.68
N ILE A 165 -12.85 -7.04 9.80
CA ILE A 165 -14.14 -7.23 9.12
C ILE A 165 -13.93 -7.92 7.77
N ALA A 166 -12.92 -7.48 7.02
CA ALA A 166 -12.46 -8.12 5.81
C ALA A 166 -10.95 -7.96 5.67
N GLU A 167 -10.32 -8.89 4.97
CA GLU A 167 -8.89 -8.82 4.68
C GLU A 167 -8.57 -9.32 3.28
N TYR A 168 -7.52 -8.74 2.71
CA TYR A 168 -6.92 -9.15 1.47
C TYR A 168 -5.42 -9.32 1.69
N ASN A 169 -4.89 -10.47 1.28
CA ASN A 169 -3.47 -10.80 1.40
C ASN A 169 -2.97 -11.34 0.05
N VAL A 170 -1.82 -10.85 -0.40
CA VAL A 170 -1.16 -11.35 -1.61
C VAL A 170 0.35 -11.34 -1.45
N ASN A 171 0.99 -12.41 -1.92
CA ASN A 171 2.43 -12.62 -1.94
C ASN A 171 2.76 -13.34 -3.26
N PRO A 172 2.88 -12.60 -4.38
CA PRO A 172 3.18 -13.18 -5.67
C PRO A 172 4.58 -13.81 -5.66
N ALA A 173 4.75 -14.86 -6.47
CA ALA A 173 6.03 -15.48 -6.70
C ALA A 173 6.59 -15.03 -8.05
N GLU A 174 7.88 -14.74 -8.11
CA GLU A 174 8.56 -14.25 -9.30
C GLU A 174 9.24 -15.37 -10.09
N ASP A 175 9.19 -15.26 -11.41
CA ASP A 175 9.98 -16.10 -12.31
C ASP A 175 11.36 -15.47 -12.54
N LEU A 176 12.36 -15.98 -11.82
CA LEU A 176 13.75 -15.54 -11.93
C LEU A 176 14.40 -15.87 -13.29
N SER A 177 13.74 -16.63 -14.17
CA SER A 177 14.21 -16.87 -15.53
C SER A 177 13.74 -15.83 -16.55
N ALA A 178 12.74 -15.02 -16.19
CA ALA A 178 12.07 -14.08 -17.08
C ALA A 178 12.09 -12.65 -16.51
N TYR A 179 13.26 -12.02 -16.51
CA TYR A 179 13.41 -10.64 -16.04
C TYR A 179 12.74 -9.64 -17.00
N SER A 180 11.76 -8.87 -16.48
CA SER A 180 11.05 -7.86 -17.26
C SER A 180 11.47 -6.42 -16.96
N HIS A 181 12.04 -6.13 -15.79
CA HIS A 181 12.31 -4.77 -15.29
C HIS A 181 11.11 -3.82 -15.45
N THR A 182 9.92 -4.30 -15.10
CA THR A 182 8.66 -3.54 -15.25
C THR A 182 7.93 -3.40 -13.92
N TRP A 183 7.04 -2.42 -13.85
CA TRP A 183 6.05 -2.34 -12.77
C TRP A 183 5.03 -3.47 -12.89
N LYS A 184 4.72 -4.10 -11.76
CA LYS A 184 3.67 -5.11 -11.60
C LYS A 184 2.55 -4.55 -10.75
N GLU A 185 1.32 -4.61 -11.27
CA GLU A 185 0.13 -4.13 -10.57
C GLU A 185 -0.39 -5.18 -9.58
N VAL A 186 -0.81 -4.70 -8.42
CA VAL A 186 -1.67 -5.41 -7.48
C VAL A 186 -2.91 -4.58 -7.27
N SER A 187 -4.08 -5.20 -7.44
CA SER A 187 -5.37 -4.52 -7.32
C SER A 187 -6.39 -5.41 -6.61
N HIS A 188 -7.19 -4.80 -5.74
CA HIS A 188 -8.28 -5.47 -5.04
C HIS A 188 -9.43 -4.50 -4.78
N VAL A 189 -10.66 -5.01 -4.77
CA VAL A 189 -11.85 -4.24 -4.45
C VAL A 189 -12.60 -4.94 -3.34
N PHE A 190 -12.77 -4.26 -2.21
CA PHE A 190 -13.70 -4.70 -1.17
C PHE A 190 -15.09 -4.16 -1.50
N SER A 191 -16.04 -5.06 -1.65
CA SER A 191 -17.47 -4.76 -1.80
C SER A 191 -18.28 -5.72 -0.93
N GLY A 192 -19.47 -5.28 -0.47
CA GLY A 192 -20.33 -6.10 0.39
C GLY A 192 -19.63 -6.61 1.66
N TYR A 193 -18.73 -5.81 2.23
CA TYR A 193 -17.89 -6.19 3.38
C TYR A 193 -18.65 -6.28 4.71
N GLY A 194 -19.93 -5.93 4.73
CA GLY A 194 -20.75 -5.90 5.94
C GLY A 194 -20.54 -4.64 6.79
N PRO A 195 -21.39 -4.42 7.80
CA PRO A 195 -21.31 -3.21 8.61
C PRO A 195 -20.13 -3.21 9.58
N GLY A 196 -19.74 -2.02 10.02
CA GLY A 196 -18.81 -1.78 11.12
C GLY A 196 -17.42 -1.28 10.71
N VAL A 197 -17.14 -1.16 9.39
CA VAL A 197 -15.82 -0.72 8.91
C VAL A 197 -15.60 0.75 9.27
N ARG A 198 -14.48 1.04 9.93
CA ARG A 198 -14.08 2.39 10.35
C ARG A 198 -12.65 2.73 9.96
N TYR A 199 -11.80 1.73 9.78
CA TYR A 199 -10.43 1.93 9.39
C TYR A 199 -10.01 1.02 8.24
N VAL A 200 -9.03 1.48 7.47
CA VAL A 200 -8.31 0.65 6.49
C VAL A 200 -6.85 0.62 6.91
N ARG A 201 -6.32 -0.56 7.22
CA ARG A 201 -4.89 -0.77 7.42
C ARG A 201 -4.29 -1.27 6.12
N PHE A 202 -3.43 -0.47 5.52
CA PHE A 202 -2.64 -0.80 4.34
C PHE A 202 -1.21 -1.09 4.79
N LEU A 203 -0.72 -2.30 4.53
CA LEU A 203 0.64 -2.74 4.83
C LEU A 203 1.20 -3.45 3.61
N HIS A 204 2.26 -2.92 3.03
CA HIS A 204 3.07 -3.66 2.05
C HIS A 204 4.51 -3.85 2.53
N ARG A 205 5.16 -4.87 1.98
CA ARG A 205 6.52 -5.26 2.32
C ARG A 205 7.27 -5.56 1.04
N LEU A 206 8.47 -5.00 0.94
CA LEU A 206 9.36 -5.14 -0.20
C LEU A 206 10.63 -5.83 0.28
N LYS A 207 11.05 -6.88 -0.42
CA LYS A 207 12.29 -7.59 -0.09
C LYS A 207 13.46 -6.88 -0.75
N ASN A 208 14.49 -6.63 0.04
CA ASN A 208 15.73 -6.01 -0.39
C ASN A 208 16.88 -7.01 -0.20
N LYS A 209 17.97 -6.80 -0.93
CA LYS A 209 19.19 -7.59 -0.82
C LYS A 209 20.37 -6.69 -0.56
N PHE A 210 21.21 -7.08 0.39
CA PHE A 210 22.54 -6.52 0.56
C PHE A 210 23.60 -7.57 0.21
N MET A 211 24.48 -7.25 -0.74
CA MET A 211 25.66 -8.06 -1.07
C MET A 211 26.73 -7.14 -1.64
N MET A 212 27.64 -6.65 -0.80
CA MET A 212 28.54 -5.50 -1.05
C MET A 212 27.81 -4.19 -1.33
N GLU A 213 26.79 -4.21 -2.18
CA GLU A 213 25.87 -3.12 -2.49
C GLU A 213 24.46 -3.41 -1.98
N PHE A 214 23.64 -2.35 -1.92
CA PHE A 214 22.24 -2.44 -1.54
C PHE A 214 21.32 -2.41 -2.77
N PHE A 215 20.49 -3.45 -2.90
CA PHE A 215 19.53 -3.63 -3.97
C PHE A 215 18.10 -3.60 -3.37
N PRO A 216 17.43 -2.44 -3.39
CA PRO A 216 16.04 -2.36 -2.97
C PRO A 216 15.09 -2.91 -4.04
N THR A 217 13.94 -3.41 -3.63
CA THR A 217 12.78 -3.51 -4.52
C THR A 217 11.96 -2.23 -4.39
N LEU A 218 11.66 -1.57 -5.50
CA LEU A 218 10.93 -0.30 -5.52
C LEU A 218 9.43 -0.51 -5.66
N PHE A 219 8.67 0.55 -5.36
CA PHE A 219 7.22 0.61 -5.55
C PHE A 219 6.78 2.00 -5.98
N ALA A 220 5.56 2.10 -6.51
CA ALA A 220 4.98 3.35 -6.97
C ALA A 220 3.46 3.38 -6.81
N CYS A 221 2.92 4.59 -6.70
CA CYS A 221 1.49 4.89 -6.87
C CYS A 221 0.52 4.06 -5.99
N SER A 222 0.88 3.79 -4.73
CA SER A 222 -0.01 3.09 -3.79
C SER A 222 -1.30 3.91 -3.58
N SER A 223 -2.46 3.26 -3.59
CA SER A 223 -3.72 3.96 -3.40
C SER A 223 -4.79 3.14 -2.68
N VAL A 224 -5.58 3.87 -1.87
CA VAL A 224 -6.83 3.42 -1.27
C VAL A 224 -7.87 4.46 -1.65
N ILE A 225 -8.86 4.08 -2.47
CA ILE A 225 -9.88 4.98 -2.99
C ILE A 225 -11.25 4.42 -2.67
N VAL A 226 -12.11 5.23 -2.06
CA VAL A 226 -13.51 4.86 -1.84
C VAL A 226 -14.35 5.38 -3.00
N LYS A 227 -15.14 4.50 -3.62
CA LYS A 227 -16.00 4.83 -4.76
C LYS A 227 -17.45 4.38 -4.50
N PRO A 228 -18.43 5.11 -5.02
CA PRO A 228 -19.80 4.60 -5.07
C PRO A 228 -19.87 3.30 -5.88
N ASN A 229 -20.82 2.43 -5.51
CA ASN A 229 -21.09 1.16 -6.20
C ASN A 229 -21.78 1.38 -7.56
#